data_AF-A0A350AFV4-F1
#
_entry.id   AF-A0A350AFV4-F1
#
_cell.length_a   1.000
_cell.length_b   1.000
_cell.length_c   1.000
_cell.angle_alpha   90.00
_cell.angle_beta   90.00
_cell.angle_gamma   90.00
#
_symmetry.space_group_name_H-M   'P 1'
#
loop_
_entity.id
_entity.type
_entity.pdbx_description
1 polymer ?
#
loop_
_entity_poly.entity_id
_entity_poly.type
_entity_poly.pdbx_seq_one_letter_code
_entity_poly.pdbx_strand_id
1 'polypeptide(L)'
;MSQNPPSLRPDLAPKPRFADAPRPGQPTIGMVSLGCPKALVDSERILTRLRAEGYAISPDYTGADAVIVNTCGFLDSAKAESLEAIGEALQE
;
A
#
# COMPACT_ATOMS: atom_id res chain seq x y z
N MET A 1 -0.93 -5.00 43.89
CA MET A 1 -0.76 -3.91 42.91
C MET A 1 -0.10 -4.51 41.69
N SER A 2 -0.82 -4.64 40.57
CA SER A 2 -0.24 -5.12 39.31
C SER A 2 0.76 -4.06 38.83
N GLN A 3 2.05 -4.36 38.90
CA GLN A 3 3.05 -3.45 38.34
C GLN A 3 3.01 -3.61 36.82
N ASN A 4 2.82 -2.49 36.12
CA ASN A 4 2.84 -2.47 34.66
C ASN A 4 4.22 -2.98 34.19
N PRO A 5 4.27 -3.96 33.27
CA PRO A 5 5.51 -4.48 32.74
C PRO A 5 6.42 -3.34 32.23
N PRO A 6 7.73 -3.35 32.53
CA PRO A 6 8.67 -2.30 32.11
C PRO A 6 8.66 -2.04 30.59
N SER A 7 8.34 -3.07 29.79
CA SER A 7 8.28 -3.04 28.33
C SER A 7 7.08 -2.28 27.75
N LEU A 8 6.10 -1.90 28.59
CA LEU A 8 4.92 -1.14 28.17
C LEU A 8 5.01 0.35 28.57
N ARG A 9 6.17 0.81 29.05
CA ARG A 9 6.38 2.24 29.31
C ARG A 9 6.61 3.01 27.99
N PRO A 10 5.89 4.11 27.71
CA PRO A 10 6.02 4.85 26.45
C PRO A 10 7.42 5.40 26.18
N ASP A 11 8.19 5.75 27.22
CA ASP A 11 9.57 6.24 27.15
C ASP A 11 10.59 5.14 26.81
N LEU A 12 10.22 3.87 27.01
CA LEU A 12 11.02 2.70 26.68
C LEU A 12 10.44 1.92 25.48
N ALA A 13 9.40 2.46 24.84
CA ALA A 13 8.78 1.82 23.70
C ALA A 13 9.82 1.66 22.58
N PRO A 14 9.97 0.46 21.99
CA PRO A 14 10.82 0.30 20.83
C PRO A 14 10.38 1.26 19.73
N LYS A 15 11.35 1.84 18.99
CA LYS A 15 11.02 2.64 17.81
C LYS A 15 10.04 1.86 16.92
N PRO A 16 8.95 2.47 16.45
CA PRO A 16 8.00 1.79 15.58
C PRO A 16 8.76 1.25 14.38
N ARG A 17 8.75 -0.06 14.23
CA ARG A 17 9.28 -0.75 13.05
C ARG A 17 8.15 -0.88 12.06
N PHE A 18 8.12 0.02 11.09
CA PHE A 18 7.36 -0.21 9.87
C PHE A 18 8.17 -1.26 9.12
N ALA A 19 7.65 -2.48 8.99
CA ALA A 19 8.37 -3.56 8.34
C ALA A 19 8.50 -3.19 6.84
N ASP A 20 9.73 -2.91 6.41
CA ASP A 20 10.03 -2.53 5.02
C ASP A 20 10.07 -3.74 4.06
N ALA A 21 10.24 -4.95 4.61
CA ALA A 21 10.36 -6.18 3.81
C ALA A 21 9.16 -7.13 4.03
N PRO A 22 8.58 -7.69 2.95
CA PRO A 22 7.55 -8.72 3.05
C PRO A 22 8.06 -9.97 3.76
N ARG A 23 7.20 -10.63 4.54
CA ARG A 23 7.52 -11.93 5.15
C ARG A 23 7.47 -13.06 4.11
N PRO A 24 8.17 -14.19 4.32
CA PRO A 24 8.08 -15.34 3.43
C PRO A 24 6.62 -15.79 3.24
N GLY A 25 6.17 -15.86 1.98
CA GLY A 25 4.80 -16.25 1.63
C GLY A 25 3.72 -15.19 1.88
N GLN A 26 4.09 -13.96 2.27
CA GLN A 26 3.17 -12.84 2.39
C GLN A 26 2.96 -12.19 1.01
N PRO A 27 1.72 -12.16 0.48
CA PRO A 27 1.47 -11.49 -0.80
C PRO A 27 1.73 -9.99 -0.70
N THR A 28 2.34 -9.45 -1.74
CA THR A 28 2.75 -8.05 -1.85
C THR A 28 1.93 -7.34 -2.91
N ILE A 29 1.35 -6.19 -2.57
CA ILE A 29 0.45 -5.43 -3.45
C ILE A 29 1.09 -4.08 -3.79
N GLY A 30 1.18 -3.77 -5.09
CA GLY A 30 1.50 -2.43 -5.60
C GLY A 30 0.24 -1.60 -5.79
N MET A 31 0.35 -0.27 -5.72
CA MET A 31 -0.77 0.65 -5.90
C MET A 31 -0.35 1.83 -6.78
N VAL A 32 -1.12 2.08 -7.84
CA VAL A 32 -1.03 3.28 -8.68
C VAL A 32 -2.31 4.08 -8.48
N SER A 33 -2.17 5.35 -8.12
CA SER A 33 -3.31 6.25 -7.93
C SER A 33 -3.24 7.39 -8.94
N LEU A 34 -4.21 7.44 -9.85
CA LEU A 34 -4.27 8.40 -10.97
C LEU A 34 -5.48 9.33 -10.86
N GLY A 35 -5.45 10.42 -11.61
CA GLY A 35 -6.55 11.38 -11.70
C GLY A 35 -6.56 12.39 -10.55
N CYS A 36 -7.59 12.35 -9.71
CA CYS A 36 -7.90 13.45 -8.79
C CYS A 36 -7.60 13.11 -7.31
N PRO A 37 -7.58 14.12 -6.41
CA PRO A 37 -7.33 13.90 -4.98
C PRO A 37 -8.27 12.91 -4.30
N LYS A 38 -9.49 12.69 -4.84
CA LYS A 38 -10.40 11.67 -4.33
C LYS A 38 -9.84 10.25 -4.54
N ALA A 39 -9.26 9.97 -5.70
CA ALA A 39 -8.64 8.68 -5.98
C ALA A 39 -7.46 8.43 -5.02
N LEU A 40 -6.66 9.47 -4.73
CA LEU A 40 -5.58 9.37 -3.75
C LEU A 40 -6.07 8.97 -2.35
N VAL A 41 -7.06 9.69 -1.81
CA VAL A 41 -7.63 9.39 -0.49
C VAL A 41 -8.27 8.00 -0.45
N ASP A 42 -8.93 7.58 -1.53
CA ASP A 42 -9.50 6.23 -1.64
C ASP A 42 -8.37 5.17 -1.67
N SER A 43 -7.27 5.42 -2.38
CA SER A 43 -6.08 4.54 -2.42
C SER A 43 -5.43 4.38 -1.04
N GLU A 44 -5.30 5.46 -0.26
CA GLU A 44 -4.77 5.40 1.11
C GLU A 44 -5.64 4.52 2.03
N ARG A 45 -6.96 4.60 1.88
CA ARG A 45 -7.91 3.75 2.62
C ARG A 45 -7.77 2.28 2.23
N ILE A 46 -7.66 1.99 0.93
CA ILE A 46 -7.42 0.63 0.43
C ILE A 46 -6.10 0.08 0.98
N LEU A 47 -5.01 0.84 0.89
CA LEU A 47 -3.68 0.44 1.41
C LEU A 47 -3.71 0.16 2.91
N THR A 48 -4.43 0.98 3.68
CA THR A 48 -4.59 0.79 5.13
C THR A 48 -5.33 -0.52 5.42
N ARG A 49 -6.39 -0.81 4.65
CA ARG A 49 -7.16 -2.05 4.80
C ARG A 49 -6.33 -3.28 4.44
N LEU A 50 -5.63 -3.26 3.31
CA LEU A 50 -4.74 -4.35 2.87
C LEU A 50 -3.65 -4.64 3.91
N ARG A 51 -3.02 -3.61 4.46
CA ARG A 51 -2.05 -3.78 5.56
C ARG A 51 -2.67 -4.44 6.78
N ALA A 52 -3.88 -4.02 7.17
CA ALA A 52 -4.60 -4.62 8.31
C ALA A 52 -4.97 -6.09 8.07
N GLU A 53 -5.21 -6.49 6.82
CA GLU A 53 -5.46 -7.88 6.42
C GLU A 53 -4.17 -8.70 6.25
N GLY A 54 -3.01 -8.07 6.40
CA GLY A 54 -1.72 -8.75 6.41
C GLY A 54 -1.01 -8.80 5.05
N TYR A 55 -1.45 -8.04 4.06
CA TYR A 55 -0.70 -7.86 2.81
C TYR A 55 0.53 -6.96 3.03
N ALA A 56 1.62 -7.25 2.32
CA ALA A 56 2.74 -6.34 2.19
C ALA A 56 2.45 -5.32 1.07
N ILE A 57 3.07 -4.14 1.12
CA ILE A 57 2.89 -3.10 0.10
C ILE A 57 4.21 -2.89 -0.62
N SER A 58 4.22 -3.05 -1.94
CA SER A 58 5.38 -2.72 -2.77
C SER A 58 5.40 -1.22 -3.08
N PRO A 59 6.56 -0.55 -3.02
CA PRO A 59 6.69 0.84 -3.46
C PRO A 59 6.74 0.99 -5.00
N ASP A 60 6.93 -0.11 -5.72
CA ASP A 60 7.17 -0.22 -7.16
C ASP A 60 6.37 -1.40 -7.77
N TYR A 61 6.39 -1.51 -9.10
CA TYR A 61 5.84 -2.67 -9.80
C TYR A 61 6.65 -3.93 -9.53
N THR A 62 7.98 -3.78 -9.57
CA THR A 62 8.94 -4.87 -9.40
C THR A 62 8.90 -5.42 -7.97
N GLY A 63 8.34 -6.61 -7.79
CA GLY A 63 8.21 -7.23 -6.46
C GLY A 63 6.81 -7.16 -5.87
N ALA A 64 5.85 -6.59 -6.58
CA ALA A 64 4.43 -6.80 -6.31
C ALA A 64 3.95 -8.11 -6.94
N ASP A 65 3.18 -8.91 -6.19
CA ASP A 65 2.45 -10.08 -6.72
C ASP A 65 1.19 -9.66 -7.49
N ALA A 66 0.65 -8.49 -7.17
CA ALA A 66 -0.44 -7.85 -7.91
C ALA A 66 -0.37 -6.32 -7.79
N VAL A 67 -0.81 -5.62 -8.83
CA VAL A 67 -0.87 -4.15 -8.85
C VAL A 67 -2.32 -3.69 -8.98
N ILE A 68 -2.72 -2.73 -8.14
CA ILE A 68 -4.01 -2.06 -8.22
C ILE A 68 -3.82 -0.70 -8.90
N VAL A 69 -4.52 -0.47 -10.01
CA VAL A 69 -4.58 0.85 -10.66
C VAL A 69 -5.91 1.50 -10.33
N ASN A 70 -5.89 2.52 -9.47
CA ASN A 70 -7.07 3.30 -9.07
C ASN A 70 -7.15 4.59 -9.88
N THR A 71 -8.17 4.73 -10.72
CA THR A 71 -8.36 5.88 -11.61
C THR A 71 -9.82 6.32 -11.66
N CYS A 72 -10.10 7.45 -12.31
CA CYS A 72 -11.45 7.88 -12.63
C CYS A 72 -11.97 7.16 -13.88
N GLY A 73 -13.08 6.42 -13.75
CA GLY A 73 -13.71 5.71 -14.88
C GLY A 73 -14.50 6.58 -15.86
N PHE A 74 -14.60 7.89 -15.61
CA PHE A 74 -15.44 8.79 -16.42
C PHE A 74 -14.63 9.73 -17.31
N LEU A 75 -13.51 10.25 -16.82
CA LEU A 75 -12.66 11.20 -17.57
C LEU A 75 -11.81 10.44 -18.58
N ASP A 76 -11.87 10.84 -19.85
CA ASP A 76 -11.14 10.15 -20.92
C ASP A 76 -9.62 10.26 -20.75
N SER A 77 -9.12 11.39 -20.21
CA SER A 77 -7.69 11.52 -19.87
C SER A 77 -7.27 10.50 -18.81
N ALA A 78 -8.07 10.33 -17.75
CA ALA A 78 -7.78 9.39 -16.67
C ALA A 78 -7.87 7.92 -17.13
N LYS A 79 -8.73 7.62 -18.12
CA LYS A 79 -8.76 6.30 -18.77
C LYS A 79 -7.49 6.06 -19.58
N ALA A 80 -7.05 7.02 -20.38
CA ALA A 80 -5.82 6.91 -21.16
C ALA A 80 -4.60 6.68 -20.25
N GLU A 81 -4.44 7.51 -19.21
CA GLU A 81 -3.39 7.35 -18.19
C GLU A 81 -3.43 5.96 -17.53
N SER A 82 -4.62 5.43 -17.28
CA SER A 82 -4.75 4.09 -16.67
C SER A 82 -4.32 2.97 -17.60
N LEU A 83 -4.55 3.09 -18.91
CA LEU A 83 -4.11 2.10 -19.89
C LEU A 83 -2.59 2.14 -20.06
N GLU A 84 -1.99 3.32 -20.01
CA GLU A 84 -0.53 3.49 -20.02
C GLU A 84 0.09 2.84 -18.76
N ALA A 85 -0.44 3.12 -17.57
CA ALA A 85 0.05 2.52 -16.32
C ALA A 85 -0.09 0.98 -16.31
N ILE A 86 -1.18 0.43 -16.87
CA ILE A 86 -1.31 -1.03 -17.05
C ILE A 86 -0.24 -1.55 -18.01
N GLY A 87 0.04 -0.83 -19.09
CA GLY A 87 1.10 -1.18 -20.04
C GLY A 87 2.49 -1.21 -19.41
N GLU A 88 2.82 -0.21 -18.56
CA GLU A 88 4.07 -0.17 -17.80
C GLU A 88 4.18 -1.36 -16.84
N ALA A 89 3.12 -1.64 -16.07
CA ALA A 89 3.10 -2.73 -15.10
C ALA A 89 3.21 -4.14 -15.72
N LEU A 90 2.92 -4.29 -17.01
CA LEU A 90 3.07 -5.55 -17.76
C LEU A 90 4.48 -5.73 -18.35
N GLN A 91 5.28 -4.66 -18.42
CA GLN A 91 6.63 -4.69 -19.01
C GLN A 91 7.75 -4.84 -17.98
N GLU A 92 7.46 -4.54 -16.71
CA GLU A 92 8.33 -4.73 -15.54
C GLU A 92 8.10 -6.11 -14.89
#